data_AF-A0A371AW57-F1
#
_entry.id   AF-A0A371AW57-F1
#
_cell.length_a   1.000
_cell.length_b   1.000
_cell.length_c   1.000
_cell.angle_alpha   90.00
_cell.angle_beta   90.00
_cell.angle_gamma   90.00
#
_symmetry.space_group_name_H-M   'P 1'
#
loop_
_entity.id
_entity.type
_entity.pdbx_description
1 polymer ?
#
loop_
_entity_poly.entity_id
_entity_poly.type
_entity_poly.pdbx_seq_one_letter_code
_entity_poly.pdbx_strand_id
1 'polypeptide(L)'
;MIEELEDVEKRIQNTIYKICGKKIEDINSNLLSEKNQVILVDWLYVLEELEKNYHYPVYKILEKSNYTIFTIHNLAKRIIS
;
A
#
# COMPACT_ATOMS: atom_id res chain seq x y z
N MET A 1 -3.82 -10.77 -17.29
CA MET A 1 -4.07 -9.33 -17.40
C MET A 1 -2.82 -8.67 -16.87
N ILE A 2 -2.06 -7.97 -17.70
CA ILE A 2 -0.88 -7.23 -17.23
C ILE A 2 -1.44 -5.89 -16.75
N GLU A 3 -1.58 -5.72 -15.43
CA GLU A 3 -1.91 -4.40 -14.88
C GLU A 3 -0.68 -3.50 -14.98
N GLU A 4 -0.88 -2.23 -15.35
CA GLU A 4 0.19 -1.23 -15.38
C GLU A 4 0.53 -0.79 -13.95
N LEU A 5 1.80 -0.44 -13.70
CA LEU A 5 2.28 -0.02 -12.38
C LEU A 5 1.44 1.12 -11.79
N GLU A 6 1.11 2.10 -12.62
CA GLU A 6 0.33 3.27 -12.22
C GLU A 6 -1.10 2.91 -11.77
N ASP A 7 -1.70 1.86 -12.35
CA ASP A 7 -3.05 1.43 -11.98
C ASP A 7 -3.05 0.79 -10.59
N VAL A 8 -2.03 -0.02 -10.29
CA VAL A 8 -1.84 -0.63 -8.98
C VAL A 8 -1.56 0.43 -7.92
N GLU A 9 -0.72 1.43 -8.23
CA GLU A 9 -0.45 2.56 -7.34
C GLU A 9 -1.72 3.36 -7.04
N LYS A 10 -2.52 3.69 -8.07
CA LYS A 10 -3.82 4.36 -7.89
C LYS A 10 -4.77 3.53 -7.05
N ARG A 11 -4.83 2.22 -7.25
CA ARG A 11 -5.69 1.33 -6.44
C ARG A 11 -5.26 1.33 -4.97
N ILE A 12 -3.96 1.31 -4.69
CA ILE A 12 -3.44 1.41 -3.32
C ILE A 12 -3.80 2.78 -2.72
N GLN A 13 -3.57 3.89 -3.42
CA GLN A 13 -3.97 5.23 -2.96
C GLN A 13 -5.47 5.32 -2.65
N ASN A 14 -6.31 4.81 -3.55
CA ASN A 14 -7.76 4.80 -3.36
C ASN A 14 -8.18 3.95 -2.16
N THR A 15 -7.50 2.83 -1.92
CA THR A 15 -7.74 1.96 -0.77
C THR A 15 -7.39 2.67 0.54
N ILE A 16 -6.23 3.32 0.60
CA ILE A 16 -5.82 4.13 1.76
C ILE A 16 -6.81 5.26 2.00
N TYR A 17 -7.24 5.96 0.95
CA TYR A 17 -8.22 7.03 1.07
C TYR A 17 -9.58 6.51 1.57
N LYS A 18 -10.06 5.39 1.04
CA LYS A 18 -11.34 4.77 1.44
C LYS A 18 -11.37 4.38 2.92
N ILE A 19 -10.25 3.87 3.44
CA ILE A 19 -10.17 3.33 4.80
C ILE A 19 -9.78 4.40 5.81
N CYS A 20 -8.76 5.21 5.49
CA CYS A 20 -8.17 6.16 6.42
C CYS A 20 -8.67 7.60 6.20
N GLY A 21 -9.34 7.90 5.08
CA GLY A 21 -9.69 9.27 4.69
C GLY A 21 -8.48 10.15 4.35
N LYS A 22 -7.30 9.55 4.15
CA LYS A 22 -6.03 10.26 3.90
C LYS A 22 -5.59 10.07 2.46
N LYS A 23 -5.23 11.17 1.81
CA LYS A 23 -4.65 11.17 0.47
C LYS A 23 -3.13 11.23 0.58
N ILE A 24 -2.46 10.20 0.04
CA ILE A 24 -0.99 10.13 0.00
C ILE A 24 -0.54 10.67 -1.35
N GLU A 25 0.02 11.88 -1.37
CA GLU A 25 0.48 12.53 -2.61
C GLU A 25 1.83 11.99 -3.08
N ASP A 26 2.74 11.68 -2.14
CA ASP A 26 4.06 11.13 -2.45
C ASP A 26 4.04 9.60 -2.33
N ILE A 27 3.97 8.93 -3.47
CA ILE A 27 3.98 7.45 -3.58
C ILE A 27 5.28 6.80 -3.09
N ASN A 28 6.36 7.58 -2.96
CA ASN A 28 7.66 7.13 -2.44
C ASN A 28 7.84 7.47 -0.96
N SER A 29 6.89 8.18 -0.34
CA SER A 29 6.92 8.42 1.10
C SER A 29 6.71 7.11 1.87
N ASN A 30 7.41 6.98 3.01
CA ASN A 30 7.18 5.86 3.91
C ASN A 30 5.79 6.00 4.54
N LEU A 31 4.96 4.98 4.38
CA LEU A 31 3.57 4.97 4.83
C LEU A 31 3.44 4.97 6.37
N LEU A 32 4.47 4.54 7.10
CA LEU A 32 4.53 4.67 8.57
C LEU A 32 4.99 6.05 9.03
N SER A 33 5.29 6.98 8.12
CA SER A 33 5.66 8.34 8.50
C SER A 33 4.47 9.09 9.10
N GLU A 34 4.70 9.77 10.22
CA GLU A 34 3.71 10.66 10.86
C GLU A 34 3.19 11.76 9.92
N LYS A 35 3.95 12.11 8.87
CA LYS A 35 3.54 13.07 7.84
C LYS A 35 2.24 12.68 7.14
N ASN A 36 1.97 11.38 7.03
CA ASN A 36 0.77 10.86 6.39
C ASN A 36 -0.45 10.89 7.31
N GLN A 37 -0.25 11.13 8.61
CA GLN A 37 -1.31 11.20 9.63
C GLN A 37 -2.26 9.99 9.63
N VAL A 38 -1.76 8.81 9.24
CA VAL A 38 -2.50 7.54 9.29
C VAL A 38 -2.21 6.88 10.62
N ILE A 39 -3.25 6.44 11.32
CA ILE A 39 -3.09 5.73 12.59
C ILE A 39 -2.51 4.34 12.29
N LEU A 40 -1.53 3.90 13.08
CA LEU A 40 -0.80 2.66 12.80
C LEU A 40 -1.71 1.44 12.64
N VAL A 41 -2.78 1.34 13.44
CA VAL A 41 -3.75 0.23 13.36
C VAL A 41 -4.55 0.22 12.06
N ASP A 42 -4.75 1.37 11.42
CA ASP A 42 -5.53 1.46 10.19
C ASP A 42 -4.85 0.73 9.02
N TRP A 43 -3.52 0.59 9.08
CA TRP A 43 -2.77 -0.17 8.09
C TRP A 43 -3.17 -1.65 8.04
N LEU A 44 -3.66 -2.24 9.15
CA LEU A 44 -4.15 -3.61 9.14
C LEU A 44 -5.36 -3.76 8.21
N TYR A 45 -6.28 -2.80 8.25
CA TYR A 45 -7.46 -2.80 7.37
C TYR A 45 -7.09 -2.49 5.92
N VAL A 46 -6.13 -1.59 5.69
CA VAL A 46 -5.61 -1.31 4.34
C VAL A 46 -5.01 -2.57 3.73
N LEU A 47 -4.18 -3.29 4.48
CA LEU A 47 -3.59 -4.54 4.01
C LEU A 47 -4.67 -5.58 3.74
N GLU A 48 -5.62 -5.78 4.64
CA GLU A 48 -6.74 -6.72 4.44
C GLU A 48 -7.54 -6.43 3.16
N GLU A 49 -7.84 -5.17 2.87
CA GLU A 49 -8.58 -4.79 1.66
C GLU A 49 -7.74 -5.01 0.39
N LEU A 50 -6.43 -4.76 0.43
CA LEU A 50 -5.53 -5.06 -0.69
C LEU A 50 -5.45 -6.58 -0.94
N GLU A 51 -5.41 -7.40 0.12
CA GLU A 51 -5.41 -8.85 -0.01
C GLU A 51 -6.70 -9.39 -0.64
N LYS A 52 -7.85 -8.79 -0.31
CA LYS A 52 -9.12 -9.10 -0.96
C LYS A 52 -9.11 -8.75 -2.45
N ASN A 53 -8.52 -7.61 -2.82
CA ASN A 53 -8.46 -7.15 -4.21
C ASN A 53 -7.51 -7.98 -5.09
N TYR A 54 -6.38 -8.43 -4.53
CA TYR A 54 -5.34 -9.13 -5.29
C TYR A 54 -5.28 -10.64 -5.06
N HIS A 55 -6.08 -11.17 -4.13
CA HIS A 55 -6.07 -12.58 -3.71
C HIS A 55 -4.66 -13.10 -3.33
N TYR A 56 -3.82 -12.20 -2.83
CA TYR A 56 -2.44 -12.47 -2.45
C TYR A 56 -2.17 -11.90 -1.06
N PRO A 57 -1.43 -12.61 -0.18
CA PRO A 57 -1.07 -12.11 1.15
C PRO A 57 -0.04 -10.98 1.06
N VAL A 58 -0.52 -9.75 0.88
CA VAL A 58 0.27 -8.50 0.77
C VAL A 58 1.21 -8.33 1.97
N TYR A 59 0.86 -8.84 3.16
CA TYR A 59 1.77 -8.80 4.31
C TYR A 59 3.11 -9.51 4.06
N LYS A 60 3.17 -10.52 3.16
CA LYS A 60 4.43 -11.21 2.81
C LYS A 60 5.42 -10.30 2.08
N ILE A 61 4.93 -9.22 1.46
CA ILE A 61 5.77 -8.18 0.88
C ILE A 61 6.55 -7.46 1.98
N LEU A 62 5.92 -7.26 3.15
CA LEU A 62 6.53 -6.61 4.30
C LEU A 62 7.55 -7.51 4.99
N GLU A 63 7.30 -8.82 5.02
CA GLU A 63 8.20 -9.80 5.65
C GLU A 63 9.61 -9.84 5.01
N LYS A 64 9.69 -9.67 3.69
CA LYS A 64 10.97 -9.71 2.93
C LYS A 64 11.69 -8.36 2.85
N SER A 65 11.11 -7.35 3.48
CA SER A 65 11.50 -5.96 3.37
C SER A 65 11.92 -5.52 4.78
N ASN A 66 13.09 -4.92 4.98
CA ASN A 66 13.51 -4.39 6.30
C ASN A 66 12.66 -3.18 6.77
N TYR A 67 11.35 -3.16 6.50
CA TYR A 67 10.37 -2.10 6.76
C TYR A 67 10.69 -0.73 6.14
N THR A 68 11.86 -0.56 5.53
CA THR A 68 12.30 0.62 4.78
C THR A 68 11.62 0.79 3.42
N ILE A 69 10.86 -0.22 3.01
CA ILE A 69 10.30 -0.34 1.65
C ILE A 69 8.77 -0.17 1.64
N PHE A 70 8.17 0.25 2.77
CA PHE A 70 6.71 0.42 2.90
C PHE A 70 6.24 1.74 2.28
N THR A 71 6.28 1.80 0.95
CA THR A 71 5.81 2.91 0.11
C THR A 71 4.81 2.35 -0.90
N ILE A 72 3.95 3.21 -1.45
CA ILE A 72 2.96 2.79 -2.47
C ILE A 72 3.66 2.23 -3.70
N HIS A 73 4.71 2.91 -4.17
CA HIS A 73 5.48 2.50 -5.33
C HIS A 73 6.09 1.09 -5.18
N ASN A 74 6.64 0.80 -4.01
CA ASN A 74 7.29 -0.48 -3.75
C ASN A 74 6.29 -1.61 -3.54
N LEU A 75 5.14 -1.33 -2.91
CA LEU A 75 4.03 -2.28 -2.83
C LEU A 75 3.52 -2.62 -4.24
N ALA A 76 3.31 -1.62 -5.09
CA ALA A 76 2.82 -1.82 -6.45
C ALA A 76 3.78 -2.67 -7.30
N LYS A 77 5.08 -2.38 -7.26
CA LYS A 77 6.12 -3.18 -7.92
C LYS A 77 6.10 -4.65 -7.49
N ARG A 78 5.81 -4.92 -6.22
CA ARG A 78 5.80 -6.26 -5.65
C ARG A 78 4.53 -7.04 -5.95
N ILE A 79 3.41 -6.33 -6.15
CA ILE A 79 2.13 -6.94 -6.54
C ILE A 79 2.15 -7.38 -8.01
N ILE A 80 2.82 -6.62 -8.89
CA ILE A 80 2.91 -6.93 -10.33
C ILE A 80 4.00 -7.98 -10.62
N SER A 81 5.03 -8.07 -9.78
CA SER A 81 6.17 -9.00 -9.94
C SER A 81 5.82 -10.45 -9.63
#